data_AF-A3IPH5-F1
#
_entry.id   AF-A3IPH5-F1
#
_cell.length_a   1.000
_cell.length_b   1.000
_cell.length_c   1.000
_cell.angle_alpha   90.00
_cell.angle_beta   90.00
_cell.angle_gamma   90.00
#
_symmetry.space_group_name_H-M   'P 1'
#
loop_
_entity.id
_entity.type
_entity.pdbx_description
1 polymer ?
#
loop_
_entity_poly.entity_id
_entity_poly.type
_entity_poly.pdbx_seq_one_letter_code
_entity_poly.pdbx_strand_id
1 'polypeptide(L)'
;MLLLCQTKEYLESLNPGETKFLEKYMIGWQKVHTWEPSSFLKQVKDDRLLLTVNPRLTNCPSEYKDDLVFAKRFWEHDINLAYTWNSIKEEFSTARHLYYQSFSQDKELIEVSEITEYIDTLDSANFGLRSGFLKTSLRLAVDLLDKFAGFFNLYLELGNDPTKVMWSNVWYEKLKYKKSFDNSLNPIIFEKLEYNPYLKALVNLRKNLYDKKYEDFYPFKILRDYITHQGIILHNNKVIDESKENYNLEQMQQETYFLLRMVKAAIIYLVGVVMIEEEEKEKRLII
;
A
#
# COMPACT_ATOMS: atom_id res chain seq x y z
N MET A 1 -28.15 20.10 -18.12
CA MET A 1 -29.55 20.36 -18.51
C MET A 1 -29.81 20.12 -20.00
N LEU A 2 -28.95 20.63 -20.89
CA LEU A 2 -29.00 20.36 -22.35
C LEU A 2 -28.80 18.87 -22.72
N LEU A 3 -27.88 18.15 -22.07
CA LEU A 3 -27.68 16.70 -22.28
C LEU A 3 -28.87 15.82 -21.83
N LEU A 4 -29.68 16.32 -20.88
CA LEU A 4 -30.87 15.62 -20.37
C LEU A 4 -32.11 15.79 -21.29
N CYS A 5 -32.17 16.88 -22.07
CA CYS A 5 -33.25 17.09 -23.04
C CYS A 5 -33.05 16.23 -24.30
N GLN A 6 -31.82 16.11 -24.80
CA GLN A 6 -31.51 15.30 -26.00
C GLN A 6 -31.68 13.78 -25.76
N THR A 7 -31.55 13.33 -24.51
CA THR A 7 -31.73 11.92 -24.15
C THR A 7 -33.19 11.50 -24.06
N LYS A 8 -34.12 12.43 -23.80
CA LYS A 8 -35.55 12.11 -23.67
C LYS A 8 -36.22 11.83 -25.01
N GLU A 9 -35.95 12.65 -26.02
CA GLU A 9 -36.42 12.43 -27.40
C GLU A 9 -35.84 11.15 -28.02
N TYR A 10 -34.60 10.81 -27.67
CA TYR A 10 -33.96 9.57 -28.11
C TYR A 10 -34.61 8.33 -27.46
N LEU A 11 -34.95 8.38 -26.17
CA LEU A 11 -35.61 7.29 -25.46
C LEU A 11 -37.03 6.98 -25.97
N GLU A 12 -37.75 7.99 -26.44
CA GLU A 12 -39.09 7.84 -27.03
C GLU A 12 -39.06 7.18 -28.43
N SER A 13 -37.89 7.12 -29.07
CA SER A 13 -37.69 6.52 -30.40
C SER A 13 -37.28 5.03 -30.38
N LEU A 14 -37.03 4.45 -29.20
CA LEU A 14 -36.47 3.10 -29.05
C LEU A 14 -37.53 2.02 -28.79
N ASN A 15 -37.25 0.79 -29.25
CA ASN A 15 -38.16 -0.33 -29.05
C ASN A 15 -38.28 -0.71 -27.55
N PRO A 16 -39.42 -1.27 -27.09
CA PRO A 16 -39.69 -1.56 -25.67
C PRO A 16 -38.63 -2.41 -24.95
N GLY A 17 -37.90 -3.26 -25.68
CA GLY A 17 -36.80 -4.07 -25.15
C GLY A 17 -35.51 -3.29 -24.91
N GLU A 18 -35.24 -2.26 -25.72
CA GLU A 18 -34.08 -1.36 -25.61
C GLU A 18 -34.30 -0.31 -24.50
N THR A 19 -35.55 0.14 -24.34
CA THR A 19 -35.96 1.03 -23.24
C THR A 19 -35.72 0.38 -21.88
N LYS A 20 -36.02 -0.91 -21.72
CA LYS A 20 -35.82 -1.63 -20.45
C LYS A 20 -34.33 -1.81 -20.08
N PHE A 21 -33.46 -1.99 -21.08
CA PHE A 21 -32.01 -2.02 -20.89
C PHE A 21 -31.47 -0.65 -20.50
N LEU A 22 -31.90 0.40 -21.21
CA LEU A 22 -31.49 1.79 -20.93
C LEU A 22 -32.05 2.32 -19.62
N GLU A 23 -33.27 1.97 -19.23
CA GLU A 23 -33.83 2.30 -17.90
C GLU A 23 -33.01 1.66 -16.78
N LYS A 24 -32.61 0.39 -16.93
CA LYS A 24 -31.72 -0.28 -15.96
C LYS A 24 -30.34 0.38 -15.93
N TYR A 25 -29.82 0.79 -17.09
CA TYR A 25 -28.55 1.50 -17.22
C TYR A 25 -28.63 2.91 -16.61
N MET A 26 -29.75 3.61 -16.81
CA MET A 26 -30.08 4.95 -16.28
C MET A 26 -30.33 4.93 -14.78
N ILE A 27 -30.99 3.90 -14.23
CA ILE A 27 -31.14 3.69 -12.77
C ILE A 27 -29.77 3.40 -12.14
N GLY A 28 -28.92 2.60 -12.81
CA GLY A 28 -27.53 2.42 -12.44
C GLY A 28 -26.74 3.74 -12.45
N TRP A 29 -26.94 4.56 -13.48
CA TRP A 29 -26.35 5.89 -13.62
C TRP A 29 -26.88 6.93 -12.61
N GLN A 30 -28.17 6.88 -12.25
CA GLN A 30 -28.76 7.74 -11.23
C GLN A 30 -28.23 7.39 -9.84
N LYS A 31 -28.04 6.10 -9.52
CA LYS A 31 -27.35 5.68 -8.29
C LYS A 31 -25.90 6.17 -8.22
N VAL A 32 -25.24 6.34 -9.37
CA VAL A 32 -23.90 6.93 -9.47
C VAL A 32 -23.92 8.44 -9.20
N HIS A 33 -25.03 9.15 -9.45
CA HIS A 33 -25.15 10.59 -9.20
C HIS A 33 -25.55 10.97 -7.77
N THR A 34 -26.10 10.05 -6.98
CA THR A 34 -26.45 10.29 -5.56
C THR A 34 -25.36 9.84 -4.58
N TRP A 35 -24.29 9.23 -5.08
CA TRP A 35 -23.22 8.74 -4.24
C TRP A 35 -22.19 9.84 -4.01
N GLU A 36 -21.99 10.21 -2.74
CA GLU A 36 -20.94 11.11 -2.30
C GLU A 36 -19.90 10.32 -1.49
N PRO A 37 -18.60 10.43 -1.81
CA PRO A 37 -17.57 9.79 -1.01
C PRO A 37 -17.49 10.44 0.37
N SER A 38 -17.19 9.63 1.38
CA SER A 38 -16.86 10.14 2.72
C SER A 38 -15.63 11.05 2.65
N SER A 39 -15.44 11.90 3.67
CA SER A 39 -14.23 12.72 3.82
C SER A 39 -12.96 11.88 3.73
N PHE A 40 -12.94 10.72 4.38
CA PHE A 40 -11.89 9.73 4.29
C PHE A 40 -11.62 9.30 2.84
N LEU A 41 -12.64 8.87 2.09
CA LEU A 41 -12.46 8.42 0.71
C LEU A 41 -11.97 9.55 -0.20
N LYS A 42 -12.41 10.80 0.03
CA LYS A 42 -11.90 11.99 -0.68
C LYS A 42 -10.41 12.17 -0.42
N GLN A 43 -9.98 12.13 0.84
CA GLN A 43 -8.56 12.23 1.22
C GLN A 43 -7.71 11.12 0.60
N VAL A 44 -8.12 9.85 0.73
CA VAL A 44 -7.39 8.70 0.16
C VAL A 44 -7.24 8.84 -1.36
N LYS A 45 -8.26 9.37 -2.05
CA LYS A 45 -8.21 9.62 -3.49
C LYS A 45 -7.25 10.76 -3.84
N ASP A 46 -7.36 11.91 -3.15
CA ASP A 46 -6.55 13.10 -3.42
C ASP A 46 -5.06 12.81 -3.21
N ASP A 47 -4.76 12.04 -2.17
CA ASP A 47 -3.43 11.54 -1.84
C ASP A 47 -2.96 10.34 -2.68
N ARG A 48 -3.83 9.86 -3.58
CA ARG A 48 -3.57 8.73 -4.47
C ARG A 48 -3.15 7.47 -3.71
N LEU A 49 -3.83 7.13 -2.62
CA LEU A 49 -3.61 5.91 -1.82
C LEU A 49 -4.61 4.78 -2.10
N LEU A 50 -5.44 4.89 -3.15
CA LEU A 50 -6.23 3.78 -3.68
C LEU A 50 -5.37 2.81 -4.52
N LEU A 51 -5.61 1.52 -4.39
CA LEU A 51 -5.02 0.46 -5.23
C LEU A 51 -5.79 0.37 -6.55
N THR A 52 -5.66 1.41 -7.36
CA THR A 52 -6.20 1.47 -8.72
C THR A 52 -5.13 1.96 -9.69
N VAL A 53 -5.18 1.45 -10.92
CA VAL A 53 -4.34 1.90 -12.03
C VAL A 53 -5.02 2.99 -12.88
N ASN A 54 -6.27 3.36 -12.54
CA ASN A 54 -7.00 4.38 -13.28
C ASN A 54 -6.32 5.76 -13.11
N PRO A 55 -5.88 6.40 -14.21
CA PRO A 55 -5.24 7.72 -14.13
C PRO A 55 -6.25 8.86 -13.96
N ARG A 56 -7.55 8.62 -14.19
CA ARG A 56 -8.60 9.66 -14.11
C ARG A 56 -9.18 9.72 -12.70
N LEU A 57 -9.43 10.95 -12.26
CA LEU A 57 -9.99 11.29 -10.94
C LEU A 57 -11.37 11.95 -11.12
N THR A 58 -12.36 11.24 -11.65
CA THR A 58 -13.77 11.64 -11.63
C THR A 58 -14.47 11.25 -10.31
N ASN A 59 -15.61 11.86 -9.98
CA ASN A 59 -16.35 11.54 -8.74
C ASN A 59 -17.37 10.42 -8.97
N CYS A 60 -16.95 9.29 -9.54
CA CYS A 60 -17.81 8.12 -9.67
C CYS A 60 -17.43 7.02 -8.66
N PRO A 61 -18.39 6.24 -8.14
CA PRO A 61 -18.12 5.21 -7.12
C PRO A 61 -17.10 4.14 -7.56
N SER A 62 -17.04 3.85 -8.86
CA SER A 62 -16.08 2.88 -9.41
C SER A 62 -14.63 3.30 -9.24
N GLU A 63 -14.33 4.60 -9.15
CA GLU A 63 -12.96 5.09 -8.98
C GLU A 63 -12.46 5.02 -7.54
N TYR A 64 -13.34 4.80 -6.57
CA TYR A 64 -12.97 4.66 -5.15
C TYR A 64 -12.79 3.19 -4.73
N LYS A 65 -12.59 2.32 -5.71
CA LYS A 65 -12.37 0.88 -5.48
C LYS A 65 -10.90 0.54 -5.59
N ASP A 66 -10.44 -0.33 -4.68
CA ASP A 66 -9.18 -1.04 -4.83
C ASP A 66 -9.35 -2.21 -5.81
N ASP A 67 -9.40 -1.87 -7.09
CA ASP A 67 -9.67 -2.77 -8.20
C ASP A 67 -8.41 -3.41 -8.81
N LEU A 68 -7.24 -3.20 -8.20
CA LEU A 68 -6.02 -3.90 -8.58
C LEU A 68 -6.20 -5.41 -8.35
N VAL A 69 -6.13 -6.14 -9.47
CA VAL A 69 -6.27 -7.60 -9.57
C VAL A 69 -5.18 -8.16 -10.46
N PHE A 70 -4.88 -9.44 -10.28
CA PHE A 70 -4.05 -10.18 -11.23
C PHE A 70 -4.91 -10.63 -12.41
N ALA A 71 -4.34 -10.55 -13.62
CA ALA A 71 -5.03 -11.00 -14.84
C ALA A 71 -5.22 -12.53 -14.89
N LYS A 72 -4.35 -13.27 -14.21
CA LYS A 72 -4.29 -14.75 -14.25
C LYS A 72 -4.41 -15.32 -12.83
N ARG A 73 -4.90 -16.56 -12.73
CA ARG A 73 -5.14 -17.26 -11.47
C ARG A 73 -3.97 -18.14 -11.04
N PHE A 74 -2.78 -17.56 -10.95
CA PHE A 74 -1.54 -18.27 -10.59
C PHE A 74 -1.60 -18.96 -9.20
N TRP A 75 -2.51 -18.53 -8.32
CA TRP A 75 -2.73 -19.12 -6.99
C TRP A 75 -3.56 -20.41 -6.99
N GLU A 76 -4.09 -20.87 -8.13
CA GLU A 76 -4.84 -22.14 -8.18
C GLU A 76 -3.97 -23.35 -7.80
N HIS A 77 -2.65 -23.23 -7.98
CA HIS A 77 -1.68 -24.26 -7.60
C HIS A 77 -1.13 -24.09 -6.18
N ASP A 78 -1.24 -22.89 -5.60
CA ASP A 78 -0.84 -22.61 -4.21
C ASP A 78 -1.74 -21.54 -3.59
N ILE A 79 -2.68 -21.98 -2.77
CA ILE A 79 -3.65 -21.12 -2.08
C ILE A 79 -2.98 -20.12 -1.13
N ASN A 80 -1.77 -20.40 -0.65
CA ASN A 80 -1.06 -19.49 0.25
C ASN A 80 -0.74 -18.17 -0.47
N LEU A 81 -0.50 -18.18 -1.77
CA LEU A 81 -0.31 -16.95 -2.56
C LEU A 81 -1.56 -16.06 -2.55
N ALA A 82 -2.74 -16.65 -2.63
CA ALA A 82 -4.01 -15.91 -2.52
C ALA A 82 -4.20 -15.35 -1.11
N TYR A 83 -3.88 -16.13 -0.07
CA TYR A 83 -3.96 -15.66 1.32
C TYR A 83 -2.98 -14.52 1.60
N THR A 84 -1.72 -14.64 1.15
CA THR A 84 -0.73 -13.57 1.30
C THR A 84 -1.17 -12.31 0.53
N TRP A 85 -1.70 -12.45 -0.68
CA TRP A 85 -2.23 -11.31 -1.44
C TRP A 85 -3.40 -10.60 -0.74
N ASN A 86 -4.37 -11.37 -0.23
CA ASN A 86 -5.50 -10.80 0.50
C ASN A 86 -5.03 -10.09 1.78
N SER A 87 -4.10 -10.69 2.52
CA SER A 87 -3.49 -10.08 3.70
C SER A 87 -2.75 -8.77 3.36
N ILE A 88 -2.03 -8.72 2.23
CA ILE A 88 -1.41 -7.48 1.74
C ILE A 88 -2.46 -6.38 1.50
N LYS A 89 -3.58 -6.70 0.83
CA LYS A 89 -4.63 -5.72 0.56
C LYS A 89 -5.32 -5.26 1.84
N GLU A 90 -5.61 -6.18 2.75
CA GLU A 90 -6.23 -5.91 4.04
C GLU A 90 -5.36 -4.97 4.88
N GLU A 91 -4.08 -5.30 5.04
CA GLU A 91 -3.15 -4.51 5.85
C GLU A 91 -2.87 -3.16 5.22
N PHE A 92 -2.72 -3.07 3.89
CA PHE A 92 -2.55 -1.78 3.23
C PHE A 92 -3.78 -0.89 3.43
N SER A 93 -4.98 -1.45 3.28
CA SER A 93 -6.22 -0.70 3.51
C SER A 93 -6.37 -0.28 4.97
N THR A 94 -5.95 -1.14 5.90
CA THR A 94 -5.96 -0.85 7.34
C THR A 94 -4.95 0.24 7.69
N ALA A 95 -3.72 0.15 7.17
CA ALA A 95 -2.66 1.13 7.42
C ALA A 95 -3.08 2.53 6.98
N ARG A 96 -3.53 2.70 5.73
CA ARG A 96 -4.02 4.01 5.26
C ARG A 96 -5.26 4.48 6.05
N HIS A 97 -6.12 3.58 6.52
CA HIS A 97 -7.25 3.97 7.36
C HIS A 97 -6.78 4.57 8.69
N LEU A 98 -5.89 3.87 9.39
CA LEU A 98 -5.31 4.33 10.65
C LEU A 98 -4.52 5.64 10.47
N TYR A 99 -3.82 5.82 9.35
CA TYR A 99 -3.17 7.07 9.01
C TYR A 99 -4.15 8.25 9.06
N TYR A 100 -5.25 8.21 8.32
CA TYR A 100 -6.23 9.31 8.34
C TYR A 100 -6.96 9.44 9.68
N GLN A 101 -7.23 8.33 10.36
CA GLN A 101 -7.83 8.37 11.70
C GLN A 101 -6.92 9.07 12.71
N SER A 102 -5.59 9.02 12.54
CA SER A 102 -4.66 9.74 13.41
C SER A 102 -4.79 11.27 13.35
N PHE A 103 -5.48 11.81 12.34
CA PHE A 103 -5.77 13.25 12.20
C PHE A 103 -7.26 13.57 12.34
N SER A 104 -8.09 12.56 12.60
CA SER A 104 -9.54 12.71 12.64
C SER A 104 -9.95 13.54 13.85
N GLN A 105 -10.79 14.56 13.61
CA GLN A 105 -11.47 15.33 14.65
C GLN A 105 -12.79 14.69 15.07
N ASP A 106 -12.91 13.38 14.89
CA ASP A 106 -14.06 12.62 15.35
C ASP A 106 -14.20 12.74 16.87
N LYS A 107 -15.41 13.11 17.30
CA LYS A 107 -15.72 13.41 18.70
C LYS A 107 -15.61 12.17 19.57
N GLU A 108 -16.10 11.02 19.10
CA GLU A 108 -16.03 9.76 19.85
C GLU A 108 -14.57 9.35 20.04
N LEU A 109 -13.75 9.48 18.99
CA LEU A 109 -12.32 9.20 19.09
C LEU A 109 -11.61 10.10 20.11
N ILE A 110 -11.96 11.39 20.18
CA ILE A 110 -11.43 12.32 21.18
C ILE A 110 -11.85 11.88 22.58
N GLU A 111 -13.15 11.63 22.79
CA GLU A 111 -13.69 11.20 24.08
C GLU A 111 -13.01 9.91 24.58
N VAL A 112 -12.85 8.89 23.73
CA VAL A 112 -12.16 7.64 24.11
C VAL A 112 -10.66 7.87 24.34
N SER A 113 -10.03 8.84 23.69
CA SER A 113 -8.63 9.16 23.98
C SER A 113 -8.47 9.87 25.33
N GLU A 114 -9.47 10.63 25.79
CA GLU A 114 -9.42 11.42 27.02
C GLU A 114 -9.71 10.60 28.29
N ILE A 115 -10.36 9.42 28.19
CA ILE A 115 -10.58 8.56 29.37
C ILE A 115 -9.31 7.86 29.88
N THR A 116 -8.23 7.86 29.08
CA THR A 116 -6.97 7.22 29.45
C THR A 116 -5.99 8.27 29.94
N GLU A 117 -5.63 8.21 31.22
CA GLU A 117 -4.60 9.07 31.79
C GLU A 117 -3.20 8.52 31.47
N TYR A 118 -2.32 9.40 30.99
CA TYR A 118 -0.91 9.12 30.77
C TYR A 118 -0.08 9.96 31.74
N ILE A 119 1.10 9.45 32.11
CA ILE A 119 2.04 10.22 32.95
C ILE A 119 2.55 11.40 32.12
N ASP A 120 2.34 12.62 32.60
CA ASP A 120 2.91 13.83 31.99
C ASP A 120 4.40 13.94 32.33
N THR A 121 5.23 13.74 31.31
CA THR A 121 6.69 13.81 31.39
C THR A 121 7.23 15.25 31.26
N LEU A 122 6.37 16.25 31.06
CA LEU A 122 6.71 17.66 30.86
C LEU A 122 7.66 17.95 29.68
N ASP A 123 7.81 16.98 28.78
CA ASP A 123 8.68 17.01 27.59
C ASP A 123 7.87 17.15 26.28
N SER A 124 6.59 17.49 26.39
CA SER A 124 5.65 17.55 25.26
C SER A 124 5.43 16.21 24.53
N ALA A 125 5.69 15.06 25.18
CA ALA A 125 5.34 13.76 24.62
C ALA A 125 3.83 13.65 24.38
N ASN A 126 3.47 13.09 23.24
CA ASN A 126 2.11 12.93 22.76
C ASN A 126 1.72 11.44 22.83
N PHE A 127 0.97 11.12 23.86
CA PHE A 127 0.29 9.84 24.02
C PHE A 127 -1.21 10.00 23.79
N GLY A 128 -1.85 8.93 23.33
CA GLY A 128 -3.27 8.91 22.99
C GLY A 128 -3.57 8.06 21.75
N LEU A 129 -4.85 7.89 21.44
CA LEU A 129 -5.29 7.02 20.34
C LEU A 129 -4.76 7.46 18.98
N ARG A 130 -4.74 8.78 18.72
CA ARG A 130 -4.22 9.32 17.46
C ARG A 130 -2.75 8.98 17.23
N SER A 131 -1.91 9.18 18.26
CA SER A 131 -0.50 8.78 18.24
C SER A 131 -0.34 7.27 18.10
N GLY A 132 -1.22 6.49 18.74
CA GLY A 132 -1.28 5.04 18.55
C GLY A 132 -1.60 4.64 17.10
N PHE A 133 -2.60 5.25 16.48
CA PHE A 133 -2.99 4.99 15.10
C PHE A 133 -1.89 5.35 14.10
N LEU A 134 -1.23 6.50 14.28
CA LEU A 134 -0.11 6.88 13.41
C LEU A 134 1.05 5.87 13.50
N LYS A 135 1.44 5.49 14.73
CA LYS A 135 2.48 4.48 14.97
C LYS A 135 2.12 3.12 14.37
N THR A 136 0.87 2.69 14.54
CA THR A 136 0.39 1.42 13.97
C THR A 136 0.32 1.48 12.45
N SER A 137 -0.11 2.59 11.87
CA SER A 137 -0.08 2.79 10.41
C SER A 137 1.33 2.65 9.86
N LEU A 138 2.31 3.32 10.48
CA LEU A 138 3.71 3.23 10.06
C LEU A 138 4.24 1.80 10.20
N ARG A 139 3.94 1.12 11.32
CA ARG A 139 4.35 -0.27 11.54
C ARG A 139 3.79 -1.20 10.46
N LEU A 140 2.49 -1.14 10.18
CA LEU A 140 1.87 -1.95 9.14
C LEU A 140 2.49 -1.68 7.76
N ALA A 141 2.82 -0.42 7.45
CA ALA A 141 3.47 -0.08 6.19
C ALA A 141 4.90 -0.66 6.09
N VAL A 142 5.64 -0.74 7.20
CA VAL A 142 6.93 -1.45 7.27
C VAL A 142 6.75 -2.96 7.11
N ASP A 143 5.82 -3.55 7.84
CA ASP A 143 5.55 -5.00 7.83
C ASP A 143 5.10 -5.50 6.45
N LEU A 144 4.36 -4.67 5.71
CA LEU A 144 3.94 -4.96 4.33
C LEU A 144 5.14 -5.22 3.40
N LEU A 145 6.27 -4.52 3.59
CA LEU A 145 7.47 -4.78 2.80
C LEU A 145 8.01 -6.20 3.05
N ASP A 146 8.05 -6.64 4.31
CA ASP A 146 8.49 -7.99 4.65
C ASP A 146 7.49 -9.06 4.15
N LYS A 147 6.20 -8.74 4.09
CA LYS A 147 5.20 -9.61 3.44
C LYS A 147 5.41 -9.74 1.94
N PHE A 148 5.83 -8.68 1.25
CA PHE A 148 6.23 -8.79 -0.16
C PHE A 148 7.41 -9.73 -0.32
N ALA A 149 8.38 -9.67 0.59
CA ALA A 149 9.52 -10.59 0.58
C ALA A 149 9.06 -12.05 0.74
N GLY A 150 8.16 -12.33 1.69
CA GLY A 150 7.54 -13.65 1.84
C GLY A 150 6.81 -14.10 0.58
N PHE A 151 6.02 -13.22 -0.03
CA PHE A 151 5.33 -13.49 -1.30
C PHE A 151 6.32 -13.86 -2.41
N PHE A 152 7.38 -13.08 -2.63
CA PHE A 152 8.37 -13.36 -3.67
C PHE A 152 9.16 -14.63 -3.40
N ASN A 153 9.49 -14.91 -2.15
CA ASN A 153 10.16 -16.16 -1.77
C ASN A 153 9.34 -17.39 -2.16
N LEU A 154 8.02 -17.32 -1.95
CA LEU A 154 7.09 -18.39 -2.32
C LEU A 154 6.87 -18.43 -3.84
N TYR A 155 6.46 -17.31 -4.45
CA TYR A 155 6.06 -17.23 -5.85
C TYR A 155 7.20 -17.53 -6.84
N LEU A 156 8.40 -17.03 -6.56
CA LEU A 156 9.58 -17.25 -7.41
C LEU A 156 10.39 -18.48 -6.99
N GLU A 157 9.89 -19.24 -6.01
CA GLU A 157 10.53 -20.46 -5.49
C GLU A 157 12.00 -20.24 -5.09
N LEU A 158 12.29 -19.13 -4.40
CA LEU A 158 13.67 -18.71 -4.10
C LEU A 158 14.38 -19.63 -3.08
N GLY A 159 13.65 -20.53 -2.43
CA GLY A 159 14.20 -21.57 -1.55
C GLY A 159 14.74 -21.07 -0.22
N ASN A 160 14.43 -19.83 0.20
CA ASN A 160 14.87 -19.33 1.50
C ASN A 160 13.93 -19.78 2.62
N ASP A 161 14.48 -19.89 3.84
CA ASP A 161 13.74 -20.11 5.08
C ASP A 161 12.69 -19.00 5.31
N PRO A 162 11.37 -19.31 5.24
CA PRO A 162 10.31 -18.31 5.33
C PRO A 162 10.35 -17.49 6.62
N THR A 163 10.92 -18.03 7.71
CA THR A 163 11.00 -17.34 9.01
C THR A 163 12.07 -16.25 9.07
N LYS A 164 12.95 -16.20 8.07
CA LYS A 164 14.09 -15.26 8.01
C LYS A 164 14.01 -14.29 6.83
N VAL A 165 13.03 -14.49 5.96
CA VAL A 165 12.84 -13.66 4.77
C VAL A 165 12.34 -12.29 5.20
N MET A 166 13.05 -11.26 4.76
CA MET A 166 12.74 -9.85 4.97
C MET A 166 12.95 -9.11 3.66
N TRP A 167 12.32 -7.96 3.52
CA TRP A 167 12.51 -7.09 2.36
C TRP A 167 13.98 -6.71 2.14
N SER A 168 14.75 -6.60 3.22
CA SER A 168 16.17 -6.27 3.14
C SER A 168 17.05 -7.36 2.49
N ASN A 169 16.64 -8.64 2.56
CA ASN A 169 17.51 -9.79 2.27
C ASN A 169 17.00 -10.76 1.19
N VAL A 170 15.70 -10.76 0.85
CA VAL A 170 15.09 -11.72 -0.10
C VAL A 170 15.73 -11.73 -1.49
N TRP A 171 16.36 -10.62 -1.87
CA TRP A 171 17.01 -10.44 -3.18
C TRP A 171 18.29 -11.26 -3.35
N TYR A 172 18.87 -11.76 -2.27
CA TYR A 172 20.22 -12.33 -2.24
C TYR A 172 20.20 -13.84 -2.01
N GLU A 173 21.23 -14.51 -2.52
CA GLU A 173 21.43 -15.94 -2.27
C GLU A 173 21.62 -16.22 -0.77
N LYS A 174 20.88 -17.20 -0.23
CA LYS A 174 20.96 -17.65 1.17
C LYS A 174 20.77 -16.54 2.21
N LEU A 175 20.03 -15.49 1.85
CA LEU A 175 19.77 -14.31 2.71
C LEU A 175 21.05 -13.61 3.21
N LYS A 176 22.20 -13.86 2.56
CA LYS A 176 23.48 -13.29 2.98
C LYS A 176 23.61 -11.86 2.45
N TYR A 177 23.13 -10.90 3.25
CA TYR A 177 23.35 -9.48 3.02
C TYR A 177 24.85 -9.19 2.81
N LYS A 178 25.20 -8.54 1.70
CA LYS A 178 26.52 -7.94 1.49
C LYS A 178 26.36 -6.42 1.36
N LYS A 179 27.31 -5.66 1.92
CA LYS A 179 27.32 -4.19 1.95
C LYS A 179 27.36 -3.54 0.56
N SER A 180 27.67 -4.29 -0.49
CA SER A 180 27.66 -3.84 -1.89
C SER A 180 26.64 -4.63 -2.69
N PHE A 181 25.90 -3.93 -3.55
CA PHE A 181 24.88 -4.50 -4.42
C PHE A 181 25.42 -5.46 -5.52
N ASP A 182 26.73 -5.67 -5.63
CA ASP A 182 27.33 -6.49 -6.68
C ASP A 182 27.71 -7.92 -6.23
N ASN A 183 27.37 -8.90 -7.08
CA ASN A 183 27.75 -10.32 -7.07
C ASN A 183 27.12 -11.26 -6.01
N SER A 184 25.93 -10.98 -5.47
CA SER A 184 25.25 -11.95 -4.58
C SER A 184 23.73 -12.03 -4.73
N LEU A 185 23.17 -11.47 -5.81
CA LEU A 185 21.74 -11.65 -6.11
C LEU A 185 21.44 -13.14 -6.25
N ASN A 186 20.24 -13.54 -5.83
CA ASN A 186 19.75 -14.88 -6.10
C ASN A 186 19.76 -15.10 -7.64
N PRO A 187 20.33 -16.20 -8.16
CA PRO A 187 20.42 -16.44 -9.61
C PRO A 187 19.07 -16.36 -10.33
N ILE A 188 17.99 -16.82 -9.69
CA ILE A 188 16.62 -16.75 -10.23
C ILE A 188 16.19 -15.29 -10.41
N ILE A 189 16.49 -14.44 -9.42
CA ILE A 189 16.21 -13.00 -9.50
C ILE A 189 17.07 -12.37 -10.60
N PHE A 190 18.36 -12.71 -10.65
CA PHE A 190 19.28 -12.16 -11.64
C PHE A 190 18.82 -12.43 -13.08
N GLU A 191 18.43 -13.67 -13.41
CA GLU A 191 17.87 -14.03 -14.72
C GLU A 191 16.62 -13.19 -15.04
N LYS A 192 15.69 -13.09 -14.07
CA LYS A 192 14.41 -12.38 -14.26
C LYS A 192 14.57 -10.88 -14.45
N LEU A 193 15.63 -10.28 -13.92
CA LEU A 193 15.91 -8.85 -14.07
C LEU A 193 16.19 -8.44 -15.53
N GLU A 194 16.53 -9.38 -16.42
CA GLU A 194 16.77 -9.10 -17.83
C GLU A 194 15.50 -8.70 -18.58
N TYR A 195 14.35 -9.29 -18.21
CA TYR A 195 13.08 -9.09 -18.91
C TYR A 195 11.95 -8.52 -18.05
N ASN A 196 12.05 -8.56 -16.72
CA ASN A 196 10.99 -8.09 -15.83
C ASN A 196 11.31 -6.69 -15.24
N PRO A 197 10.85 -5.59 -15.89
CA PRO A 197 11.10 -4.23 -15.42
C PRO A 197 10.48 -3.92 -14.04
N TYR A 198 9.38 -4.59 -13.68
CA TYR A 198 8.73 -4.40 -12.39
C TYR A 198 9.57 -5.00 -11.25
N LEU A 199 10.18 -6.17 -11.48
CA LEU A 199 11.12 -6.76 -10.53
C LEU A 199 12.34 -5.86 -10.34
N LYS A 200 12.86 -5.30 -11.44
CA LYS A 200 13.95 -4.31 -11.42
C LYS A 200 13.58 -3.07 -10.61
N ALA A 201 12.35 -2.57 -10.74
CA ALA A 201 11.85 -1.43 -9.97
C ALA A 201 11.81 -1.74 -8.46
N LEU A 202 11.34 -2.93 -8.06
CA LEU A 202 11.29 -3.37 -6.66
C LEU A 202 12.69 -3.53 -6.05
N VAL A 203 13.62 -4.13 -6.79
CA VAL A 203 15.03 -4.26 -6.36
C VAL A 203 15.66 -2.88 -6.17
N ASN A 204 15.38 -1.92 -7.06
CA ASN A 204 15.85 -0.55 -6.91
C ASN A 204 15.17 0.18 -5.74
N LEU A 205 13.88 -0.06 -5.49
CA LEU A 205 13.18 0.46 -4.32
C LEU A 205 13.86 0.01 -3.02
N ARG A 206 14.28 -1.26 -2.93
CA ARG A 206 15.08 -1.74 -1.80
C ARG A 206 16.41 -0.98 -1.66
N LYS A 207 17.12 -0.68 -2.75
CA LYS A 207 18.37 0.12 -2.66
C LYS A 207 18.09 1.49 -2.06
N ASN A 208 17.05 2.16 -2.54
CA ASN A 208 16.69 3.49 -2.05
C ASN A 208 16.38 3.50 -0.55
N LEU A 209 15.85 2.40 -0.01
CA LEU A 209 15.51 2.29 1.41
C LEU A 209 16.69 1.90 2.32
N TYR A 210 17.68 1.14 1.82
CA TYR A 210 18.71 0.52 2.68
C TYR A 210 20.16 0.88 2.35
N ASP A 211 20.44 1.34 1.13
CA ASP A 211 21.82 1.65 0.74
C ASP A 211 22.16 3.09 1.14
N LYS A 212 23.21 3.23 1.95
CA LYS A 212 23.69 4.52 2.50
C LYS A 212 23.91 5.63 1.47
N LYS A 213 24.11 5.26 0.20
CA LYS A 213 24.31 6.19 -0.92
C LYS A 213 23.03 6.98 -1.26
N TYR A 214 21.87 6.49 -0.85
CA TYR A 214 20.55 7.04 -1.19
C TYR A 214 19.76 7.41 0.08
N GLU A 215 20.44 7.81 1.17
CA GLU A 215 19.86 8.21 2.48
C GLU A 215 19.03 9.52 2.41
N ASP A 216 18.12 9.64 1.45
CA ASP A 216 17.06 10.66 1.47
C ASP A 216 16.00 10.31 2.53
N PHE A 217 15.93 9.03 2.93
CA PHE A 217 15.07 8.53 4.00
C PHE A 217 15.93 8.21 5.23
N TYR A 218 15.55 8.74 6.40
CA TYR A 218 16.12 8.36 7.71
C TYR A 218 16.32 6.84 7.75
N PRO A 219 17.45 6.31 8.29
CA PRO A 219 17.85 4.93 8.06
C PRO A 219 16.70 3.95 8.33
N PHE A 220 16.05 3.47 7.26
CA PHE A 220 14.76 2.75 7.34
C PHE A 220 14.86 1.53 8.26
N LYS A 221 16.04 0.90 8.30
CA LYS A 221 16.36 -0.17 9.21
C LYS A 221 16.21 0.25 10.69
N ILE A 222 16.75 1.41 11.04
CA ILE A 222 16.63 1.97 12.40
C ILE A 222 15.15 2.21 12.69
N LEU A 223 14.42 2.91 11.81
CA LEU A 223 12.99 3.16 11.99
C LEU A 223 12.18 1.87 12.22
N ARG A 224 12.42 0.83 11.41
CA ARG A 224 11.81 -0.50 11.57
C ARG A 224 12.14 -1.12 12.92
N ASP A 225 13.42 -1.13 13.32
CA ASP A 225 13.83 -1.74 14.58
C ASP A 225 13.18 -1.02 15.78
N TYR A 226 13.11 0.32 15.76
CA TYR A 226 12.52 1.12 16.83
C TYR A 226 11.00 0.97 16.91
N ILE A 227 10.29 1.01 15.78
CA ILE A 227 8.83 0.91 15.79
C ILE A 227 8.31 -0.47 16.19
N THR A 228 9.11 -1.51 15.95
CA THR A 228 8.75 -2.89 16.22
C THR A 228 9.18 -3.34 17.62
N HIS A 229 10.29 -2.82 18.17
CA HIS A 229 10.87 -3.37 19.39
C HIS A 229 11.04 -2.40 20.56
N GLN A 230 11.35 -1.13 20.33
CA GLN A 230 11.75 -0.20 21.41
C GLN A 230 10.67 0.83 21.75
N GLY A 231 9.78 1.13 20.80
CA GLY A 231 8.70 2.09 20.96
C GLY A 231 9.15 3.50 20.57
N ILE A 232 8.38 4.14 19.70
CA ILE A 232 8.61 5.53 19.28
C ILE A 232 7.76 6.46 20.16
N ILE A 233 8.38 7.53 20.63
CA ILE A 233 7.74 8.62 21.36
C ILE A 233 7.53 9.79 20.39
N LEU A 234 6.33 10.33 20.37
CA LEU A 234 5.97 11.45 19.50
C LEU A 234 5.91 12.72 20.32
N HIS A 235 6.38 13.83 19.78
CA HIS A 235 6.31 15.13 20.44
C HIS A 235 5.54 16.12 19.55
N ASN A 236 4.70 16.95 20.19
CA ASN A 236 3.98 18.03 19.50
C ASN A 236 4.91 19.17 19.07
N ASN A 237 5.97 19.39 19.83
CA ASN A 237 6.94 20.46 19.61
C ASN A 237 8.24 19.90 19.01
N LYS A 238 9.22 20.78 18.78
CA LYS A 238 10.56 20.34 18.40
C LYS A 238 11.13 19.45 19.51
N VAL A 239 11.59 18.28 19.12
CA VAL A 239 12.20 17.29 20.02
C VAL A 239 13.45 17.91 20.65
N ILE A 240 13.49 17.98 21.98
CA ILE A 240 14.63 18.54 22.74
C ILE A 240 15.77 17.52 22.82
N ASP A 241 15.43 16.23 22.96
CA ASP A 241 16.36 15.10 22.91
C ASP A 241 16.29 14.39 21.56
N GLU A 242 17.23 14.67 20.66
CA GLU A 242 17.34 14.07 19.32
C GLU A 242 17.74 12.57 19.34
N SER A 243 17.55 11.87 20.46
CA SER A 243 17.65 10.42 20.51
C SER A 243 16.70 9.78 19.49
N LYS A 244 17.10 8.60 18.99
CA LYS A 244 16.45 7.95 17.83
C LYS A 244 15.02 7.47 18.10
N GLU A 245 14.55 7.57 19.33
CA GLU A 245 13.23 7.16 19.79
C GLU A 245 12.22 8.30 19.72
N ASN A 246 12.70 9.55 19.70
CA ASN A 246 11.86 10.74 19.74
C ASN A 246 11.65 11.31 18.34
N TYR A 247 10.39 11.38 17.93
CA TYR A 247 10.00 11.93 16.63
C TYR A 247 9.08 13.13 16.82
N ASN A 248 9.25 14.13 15.98
CA ASN A 248 8.22 15.15 15.84
C ASN A 248 6.98 14.53 15.17
N LEU A 249 5.79 14.89 15.65
CA LEU A 249 4.54 14.36 15.13
C LEU A 249 4.40 14.62 13.62
N GLU A 250 4.61 15.86 13.16
CA GLU A 250 4.48 16.23 11.75
C GLU A 250 5.48 15.48 10.86
N GLN A 251 6.72 15.32 11.34
CA GLN A 251 7.72 14.51 10.66
C GLN A 251 7.24 13.06 10.49
N MET A 252 6.74 12.43 11.56
CA MET A 252 6.23 11.06 11.47
C MET A 252 5.04 10.95 10.50
N GLN A 253 4.17 11.96 10.44
CA GLN A 253 3.06 12.00 9.49
C GLN A 253 3.57 11.97 8.04
N GLN A 254 4.57 12.80 7.73
CA GLN A 254 5.17 12.87 6.40
C GLN A 254 5.89 11.56 6.03
N GLU A 255 6.66 10.99 6.95
CA GLU A 255 7.36 9.72 6.74
C GLU A 255 6.39 8.55 6.55
N THR A 256 5.31 8.50 7.34
CA THR A 256 4.26 7.48 7.21
C THR A 256 3.55 7.59 5.87
N TYR A 257 3.20 8.80 5.46
CA TYR A 257 2.59 9.06 4.16
C TYR A 257 3.49 8.61 3.00
N PHE A 258 4.77 8.99 3.06
CA PHE A 258 5.74 8.61 2.05
C PHE A 258 5.88 7.08 1.96
N LEU A 259 5.96 6.40 3.11
CA LEU A 259 6.02 4.95 3.15
C LEU A 259 4.75 4.28 2.59
N LEU A 260 3.56 4.79 2.92
CA LEU A 260 2.31 4.29 2.33
C LEU A 260 2.30 4.42 0.79
N ARG A 261 2.81 5.53 0.26
CA ARG A 261 2.94 5.71 -1.19
C ARG A 261 3.95 4.74 -1.81
N MET A 262 5.07 4.48 -1.14
CA MET A 262 6.04 3.48 -1.59
C MET A 262 5.46 2.06 -1.56
N VAL A 263 4.76 1.70 -0.50
CA VAL A 263 4.08 0.41 -0.36
C VAL A 263 3.03 0.24 -1.47
N LYS A 264 2.21 1.27 -1.74
CA LYS A 264 1.30 1.25 -2.89
C LYS A 264 2.04 0.96 -4.20
N ALA A 265 3.14 1.68 -4.46
CA ALA A 265 3.93 1.46 -5.68
C ALA A 265 4.48 0.03 -5.74
N ALA A 266 4.97 -0.51 -4.61
CA ALA A 266 5.45 -1.87 -4.50
C ALA A 266 4.35 -2.91 -4.77
N ILE A 267 3.11 -2.68 -4.31
CA ILE A 267 1.96 -3.54 -4.62
C ILE A 267 1.68 -3.56 -6.12
N ILE A 268 1.69 -2.39 -6.78
CA ILE A 268 1.49 -2.29 -8.24
C ILE A 268 2.60 -3.04 -8.99
N TYR A 269 3.86 -2.86 -8.58
CA TYR A 269 4.99 -3.56 -9.19
C TYR A 269 4.94 -5.06 -8.92
N LEU A 270 4.48 -5.53 -7.76
CA LEU A 270 4.29 -6.96 -7.48
C LEU A 270 3.31 -7.57 -8.48
N VAL A 271 2.17 -6.90 -8.73
CA VAL A 271 1.22 -7.35 -9.76
C VAL A 271 1.87 -7.40 -11.13
N GLY A 272 2.62 -6.36 -11.49
CA GLY A 272 3.37 -6.32 -12.74
C GLY A 272 4.40 -7.44 -12.87
N VAL A 273 5.10 -7.81 -11.78
CA VAL A 273 6.03 -8.94 -11.76
C VAL A 273 5.29 -10.21 -12.13
N VAL A 274 4.24 -10.55 -11.38
CA VAL A 274 3.46 -11.78 -11.60
C VAL A 274 2.90 -11.82 -13.02
N MET A 275 2.37 -10.71 -13.53
CA MET A 275 1.84 -10.65 -14.90
C MET A 275 2.87 -11.05 -15.96
N ILE A 276 4.09 -10.48 -15.89
CA ILE A 276 5.16 -10.80 -16.84
C ILE A 276 5.64 -12.24 -16.66
N GLU A 277 5.82 -12.69 -15.41
CA GLU A 277 6.29 -14.05 -15.13
C GLU A 277 5.31 -15.12 -15.64
N GLU A 278 4.00 -14.91 -15.47
CA GLU A 278 2.99 -15.83 -15.98
C GLU A 278 2.88 -15.78 -17.51
N GLU A 279 3.22 -14.67 -18.17
CA GLU A 279 3.31 -14.60 -19.64
C GLU A 279 4.53 -15.38 -20.16
N GLU A 280 5.68 -15.25 -19.50
CA GLU A 280 6.91 -15.96 -19.88
C GLU A 280 6.80 -17.47 -19.63
N LYS A 281 6.13 -17.90 -18.57
CA LYS A 281 5.83 -19.33 -18.32
C LYS A 281 5.03 -19.95 -19.46
N GLU A 282 4.02 -19.26 -19.99
CA GLU A 282 3.22 -19.75 -21.12
C GLU A 282 4.03 -19.84 -22.42
N LYS A 283 4.87 -18.84 -22.71
CA LYS A 283 5.75 -18.88 -23.88
C LYS A 283 6.68 -20.09 -23.84
N ARG A 284 7.20 -20.44 -22.65
CA ARG A 284 8.06 -21.63 -22.44
C ARG A 284 7.30 -22.96 -22.56
N LEU A 285 5.98 -23.00 -22.37
CA LEU A 285 5.15 -24.21 -22.52
C LEU A 285 4.74 -24.49 -23.97
N ILE A 286 4.85 -23.51 -24.85
CA ILE A 286 4.48 -23.60 -26.27
C ILE A 286 5.67 -24.06 -27.14
N ILE A 287 6.89 -24.01 -26.60
CA ILE A 287 8.15 -24.44 -27.22
C ILE A 287 8.47 -25.87 -26.80
#